data_AF-A0A6J2XBW6-F1
#
_entry.id   AF-A0A6J2XBW6-F1
#
_cell.length_a   1.000
_cell.length_b   1.000
_cell.length_c   1.000
_cell.angle_alpha   90.00
_cell.angle_beta   90.00
_cell.angle_gamma   90.00
#
_symmetry.space_group_name_H-M   'P 1'
#
loop_
_entity.id
_entity.type
_entity.pdbx_description
1 polymer ?
#
loop_
_entity_poly.entity_id
_entity_poly.type
_entity_poly.pdbx_seq_one_letter_code
_entity_poly.pdbx_strand_id
1 'polypeptide(L)'
;MAGDLIVDSEIRVWVFLPIVIITFLVGIVRHYVSMLLASQKKIETQQLKDSQMILRSRILRENARYIPKNAFLIRRQAFNKEEDGYLTQKRPAVTQNMMTDPSMMTDMVKGNLTNVLPMIIIGGWINWMFSGFITTKVPFPLTLRFKSMLQRGIELSHLDASWVSSASWYFLNVFGLRSIYTLVLGENNAADQSRQMQDQMSGAAMAMPQDPKIAFKAEWEALEIVDHQWALADVDNKLFGEEKVKTD
;
A
#
# COMPACT_ATOMS: atom_id res chain seq x y z
N MET A 1 -3.64 -28.13 32.20
CA MET A 1 -4.72 -27.20 32.58
C MET A 1 -4.13 -26.20 33.57
N ALA A 2 -3.56 -25.10 33.07
CA ALA A 2 -3.06 -24.05 33.95
C ALA A 2 -4.28 -23.32 34.55
N GLY A 3 -4.35 -23.24 35.88
CA GLY A 3 -5.45 -22.59 36.58
C GLY A 3 -5.66 -21.16 36.06
N ASP A 4 -6.91 -20.76 35.90
CA ASP A 4 -7.24 -19.40 35.53
C ASP A 4 -6.72 -18.46 36.62
N LEU A 5 -5.73 -17.63 36.27
CA LEU A 5 -5.28 -16.57 37.14
C LEU A 5 -6.41 -15.55 37.27
N ILE A 6 -6.73 -15.21 38.51
CA ILE A 6 -7.64 -14.11 38.81
C ILE A 6 -6.81 -12.83 38.69
N VAL A 7 -7.11 -12.03 37.68
CA VAL A 7 -6.53 -10.70 37.49
C VAL A 7 -7.39 -9.69 38.23
N ASP A 8 -6.75 -8.70 38.85
CA ASP A 8 -7.46 -7.61 39.53
C ASP A 8 -8.43 -6.89 38.57
N SER A 9 -9.66 -6.69 39.03
CA SER A 9 -10.71 -6.01 38.27
C SER A 9 -10.35 -4.55 37.99
N GLU A 10 -9.54 -3.90 38.82
CA GLU A 10 -9.12 -2.52 38.62
C GLU A 10 -8.25 -2.34 37.35
N ILE A 11 -7.44 -3.35 37.00
CA ILE A 11 -6.59 -3.34 35.80
C ILE A 11 -7.44 -3.19 34.52
N ARG A 12 -8.67 -3.70 34.52
CA ARG A 12 -9.59 -3.57 33.38
C ARG A 12 -9.99 -2.11 33.13
N VAL A 13 -10.25 -1.36 34.20
CA VAL A 13 -10.75 0.03 34.10
C VAL A 13 -9.59 1.01 33.93
N TRP A 14 -8.47 0.76 34.60
CA TRP A 14 -7.35 1.71 34.65
C TRP A 14 -6.26 1.48 33.60
N VAL A 15 -6.18 0.28 33.02
CA VAL A 15 -5.13 -0.05 32.04
C VAL A 15 -5.72 -0.51 30.73
N PHE A 16 -6.61 -1.50 30.75
CA PHE A 16 -7.16 -2.08 29.51
C PHE A 16 -7.96 -1.05 28.69
N LEU A 17 -8.97 -0.42 29.30
CA LEU A 17 -9.82 0.56 28.61
C LEU A 17 -9.05 1.84 28.19
N PRO A 18 -8.20 2.44 29.04
CA PRO A 18 -7.44 3.62 28.65
C PRO A 18 -6.48 3.37 27.49
N ILE A 19 -5.83 2.20 27.42
CA ILE A 19 -4.98 1.84 26.27
C ILE A 19 -5.79 1.83 24.97
N VAL A 20 -7.00 1.26 24.97
CA VAL A 20 -7.89 1.25 23.80
C VAL A 20 -8.23 2.69 23.38
N ILE A 21 -8.64 3.54 24.32
CA ILE A 21 -9.01 4.93 24.04
C ILE A 21 -7.82 5.73 23.50
N ILE A 22 -6.65 5.61 24.14
CA ILE A 22 -5.42 6.28 23.71
C ILE A 22 -5.04 5.83 22.31
N THR A 23 -5.03 4.51 22.04
CA THR A 23 -4.70 4.00 20.70
C THR A 23 -5.64 4.55 19.63
N PHE A 24 -6.94 4.59 19.91
CA PHE A 24 -7.97 5.10 19.01
C PHE A 24 -7.79 6.59 18.72
N LEU A 25 -7.67 7.42 19.75
CA LEU A 25 -7.51 8.88 19.61
C LEU A 25 -6.21 9.24 18.89
N VAL A 26 -5.10 8.57 19.24
CA VAL A 26 -3.82 8.74 18.56
C VAL A 26 -3.94 8.37 17.08
N GLY A 27 -4.66 7.30 16.74
CA GLY A 27 -4.92 6.91 15.36
C GLY A 27 -5.61 8.01 14.56
N ILE A 28 -6.63 8.64 15.15
CA ILE A 28 -7.37 9.76 14.55
C ILE A 28 -6.47 11.00 14.40
N VAL A 29 -5.77 11.40 15.46
CA VAL A 29 -4.87 12.57 15.43
C VAL A 29 -3.80 12.36 14.35
N ARG A 30 -3.21 11.16 14.28
CA ARG A 30 -2.24 10.82 13.25
C ARG A 30 -2.81 10.95 11.84
N HIS A 31 -4.03 10.47 11.60
CA HIS A 31 -4.67 10.61 10.30
C HIS A 31 -4.74 12.09 9.86
N TYR A 32 -5.24 12.97 10.74
CA TYR A 32 -5.31 14.40 10.44
C TYR A 32 -3.94 15.06 10.28
N VAL A 33 -2.97 14.73 11.13
CA VAL A 33 -1.59 15.23 11.00
C VAL A 33 -0.96 14.78 9.67
N SER A 34 -1.20 13.54 9.26
CA SER A 34 -0.72 13.03 7.97
C SER A 34 -1.35 13.75 6.80
N MET A 35 -2.64 14.10 6.85
CA MET A 35 -3.26 14.92 5.82
C MET A 35 -2.70 16.35 5.78
N LEU A 36 -2.40 16.94 6.94
CA LEU A 36 -1.81 18.28 7.02
C LEU A 36 -0.36 18.31 6.52
N LEU A 37 0.40 17.23 6.74
CA LEU A 37 1.79 17.10 6.28
C LEU A 37 1.91 16.60 4.83
N ALA A 38 0.81 16.12 4.24
CA ALA A 38 0.80 15.68 2.86
C ALA A 38 1.03 16.87 1.93
N SER A 39 2.28 17.02 1.47
CA SER A 39 2.65 18.02 0.47
C SER A 39 2.44 17.45 -0.92
N GLN A 40 1.78 18.21 -1.81
CA GLN A 40 1.78 17.87 -3.23
C GLN A 40 3.15 18.24 -3.82
N LYS A 41 3.95 17.22 -4.09
CA LYS A 41 5.24 17.38 -4.78
C LYS A 41 4.97 17.97 -6.16
N LYS A 42 5.66 19.06 -6.50
CA LYS A 42 5.63 19.61 -7.87
C LYS A 42 6.28 18.59 -8.80
N ILE A 43 5.46 17.85 -9.53
CA ILE A 43 5.95 16.91 -10.54
C ILE A 43 6.44 17.75 -11.73
N GLU A 44 7.60 17.40 -12.26
CA GLU A 44 8.12 18.01 -13.48
C GLU A 44 7.16 17.73 -14.65
N THR A 45 6.78 18.76 -15.39
CA THR A 45 5.79 18.65 -16.48
C THR A 45 6.22 17.65 -17.56
N GLN A 46 7.53 17.50 -17.78
CA GLN A 46 8.09 16.54 -18.72
C GLN A 46 7.91 15.09 -18.25
N GLN A 47 8.18 14.80 -16.97
CA GLN A 47 7.97 13.47 -16.39
C GLN A 47 6.48 13.06 -16.43
N LEU A 48 5.58 14.02 -16.18
CA LEU A 48 4.13 13.80 -16.27
C LEU A 48 3.69 13.45 -17.70
N LYS A 49 4.19 14.19 -18.70
CA LYS A 49 3.94 13.91 -20.12
C LYS A 49 4.42 12.52 -20.51
N ASP A 50 5.64 12.16 -20.09
CA ASP A 50 6.24 10.87 -20.39
C ASP A 50 5.45 9.70 -19.78
N SER A 51 5.03 9.83 -18.52
CA SER A 51 4.16 8.85 -17.85
C SER A 51 2.82 8.67 -18.57
N GLN A 52 2.19 9.78 -18.97
CA GLN A 52 0.92 9.75 -19.71
C GLN A 52 1.06 9.13 -21.10
N MET A 53 2.20 9.34 -21.78
CA MET A 53 2.44 8.75 -23.11
C MET A 53 2.67 7.24 -23.04
N ILE A 54 3.39 6.75 -22.02
CA ILE A 54 3.51 5.30 -21.76
C ILE A 54 2.12 4.71 -21.48
N LEU A 55 1.32 5.36 -20.62
CA LEU A 55 -0.04 4.90 -20.33
C LEU A 55 -0.92 4.85 -21.59
N ARG A 56 -0.80 5.87 -22.45
CA ARG A 56 -1.50 5.91 -23.73
C ARG A 56 -1.10 4.77 -24.66
N SER A 57 0.19 4.43 -24.72
CA SER A 57 0.69 3.27 -25.46
C SER A 57 0.10 1.95 -24.92
N ARG A 58 0.08 1.80 -23.60
CA ARG A 58 -0.51 0.62 -22.95
C ARG A 58 -1.98 0.47 -23.26
N ILE A 59 -2.76 1.55 -23.15
CA ILE A 59 -4.19 1.55 -23.49
C ILE A 59 -4.39 1.23 -24.98
N LEU A 60 -3.56 1.76 -25.86
CA LEU A 60 -3.59 1.44 -27.28
C LEU A 60 -3.36 -0.05 -27.50
N ARG A 61 -2.38 -0.65 -26.84
CA ARG A 61 -2.07 -2.08 -26.93
C ARG A 61 -3.21 -2.97 -26.42
N GLU A 62 -3.76 -2.66 -25.25
CA GLU A 62 -4.80 -3.46 -24.60
C GLU A 62 -6.17 -3.32 -25.29
N ASN A 63 -6.48 -2.14 -25.82
CA ASN A 63 -7.79 -1.81 -26.38
C ASN A 63 -7.78 -1.54 -27.91
N ALA A 64 -6.72 -1.94 -28.62
CA ALA A 64 -6.58 -1.81 -30.08
C ALA A 64 -7.75 -2.41 -30.87
N ARG A 65 -8.39 -3.44 -30.30
CA ARG A 65 -9.46 -4.23 -30.93
C ARG A 65 -10.73 -3.46 -31.28
N TYR A 66 -10.95 -2.29 -30.68
CA TYR A 66 -12.14 -1.47 -30.88
C TYR A 66 -11.95 -0.33 -31.89
N ILE A 67 -10.71 -0.05 -32.31
CA ILE A 67 -10.42 0.97 -33.34
C ILE A 67 -10.11 0.33 -34.69
N PRO A 68 -10.49 0.94 -35.83
CA PRO A 68 -10.25 0.36 -37.14
C PRO A 68 -8.77 0.02 -37.35
N LYS A 69 -8.47 -1.05 -38.09
CA LYS A 69 -7.10 -1.51 -38.33
C LYS A 69 -6.18 -0.40 -38.83
N ASN A 70 -6.66 0.40 -39.79
CA ASN A 70 -5.89 1.54 -40.32
C ASN A 70 -5.55 2.56 -39.21
N ALA A 71 -6.51 2.86 -38.34
CA ALA A 71 -6.34 3.82 -37.26
C ALA A 71 -5.39 3.29 -36.16
N PHE A 72 -5.33 1.98 -35.94
CA PHE A 72 -4.32 1.35 -35.08
C PHE A 72 -2.93 1.44 -35.70
N LEU A 73 -2.79 1.09 -36.98
CA LEU A 73 -1.50 1.09 -37.69
C LEU A 73 -0.87 2.49 -37.73
N ILE A 74 -1.64 3.53 -38.01
CA ILE A 74 -1.16 4.93 -37.99
C ILE A 74 -0.61 5.30 -36.60
N ARG A 75 -1.32 4.93 -35.52
CA ARG A 75 -0.89 5.22 -34.15
C ARG A 75 0.33 4.40 -33.75
N ARG A 76 0.37 3.11 -34.12
CA ARG A 76 1.53 2.25 -33.91
C ARG A 76 2.77 2.80 -34.60
N GLN A 77 2.63 3.23 -35.86
CA GLN A 77 3.72 3.86 -36.61
C GLN A 77 4.18 5.17 -35.95
N ALA A 78 3.25 6.01 -35.47
CA ALA A 78 3.60 7.25 -34.78
C ALA A 78 4.40 7.00 -33.47
N PHE A 79 4.16 5.90 -32.77
CA PHE A 79 4.92 5.53 -31.57
C PHE A 79 6.26 4.83 -31.89
N ASN A 80 6.29 3.96 -32.90
CA ASN A 80 7.42 3.06 -33.18
C ASN A 80 8.39 3.55 -34.28
N LYS A 81 8.16 4.70 -34.90
CA LYS A 81 9.03 5.23 -35.95
C LYS A 81 10.49 5.33 -35.46
N GLU A 82 11.44 4.75 -36.17
CA GLU A 82 12.83 4.62 -35.70
C GLU A 82 13.53 5.98 -35.44
N GLU A 83 13.26 6.98 -36.29
CA GLU A 83 13.92 8.29 -36.24
C GLU A 83 13.16 9.34 -35.39
N ASP A 84 11.84 9.21 -35.25
CA ASP A 84 10.94 10.29 -34.77
C ASP A 84 9.78 9.76 -33.91
N GLY A 85 9.83 8.49 -33.52
CA GLY A 85 8.85 7.87 -32.64
C GLY A 85 8.98 8.39 -31.23
N TYR A 86 7.85 8.63 -30.56
CA TYR A 86 7.88 9.10 -29.17
C TYR A 86 8.56 8.09 -28.21
N LEU A 87 8.54 6.79 -28.54
CA LEU A 87 9.17 5.74 -27.74
C LEU A 87 10.65 5.52 -28.07
N THR A 88 11.09 5.88 -29.28
CA THR A 88 12.46 5.69 -29.78
C THR A 88 13.35 6.94 -29.61
N GLN A 89 12.75 8.10 -29.31
CA GLN A 89 13.45 9.34 -29.09
C GLN A 89 14.53 9.21 -27.99
N LYS A 90 15.78 9.50 -28.35
CA LYS A 90 16.91 9.53 -27.41
C LYS A 90 16.76 10.71 -26.45
N ARG A 91 16.11 10.47 -25.32
CA ARG A 91 16.11 11.43 -24.21
C ARG A 91 17.47 11.39 -23.51
N PRO A 92 17.96 12.52 -22.96
CA PRO A 92 19.06 12.46 -22.01
C PRO A 92 18.66 11.43 -20.96
N ALA A 93 19.55 10.49 -20.66
CA ALA A 93 19.27 9.62 -19.53
C ALA A 93 19.15 10.55 -18.34
N VAL A 94 18.11 10.37 -17.53
CA VAL A 94 18.18 10.73 -16.12
C VAL A 94 19.12 9.71 -15.45
N THR A 95 20.32 9.54 -16.01
CA THR A 95 21.42 8.85 -15.36
C THR A 95 21.87 9.77 -14.27
N GLN A 96 22.02 9.21 -13.08
CA GLN A 96 22.56 9.85 -11.88
C GLN A 96 21.52 10.83 -11.31
N ASN A 97 20.68 10.39 -10.37
CA ASN A 97 21.13 10.33 -8.98
C ASN A 97 20.13 9.59 -8.07
N MET A 98 19.82 8.31 -8.30
CA MET A 98 19.02 7.57 -7.31
C MET A 98 19.81 7.21 -6.03
N MET A 99 21.13 7.17 -6.12
CA MET A 99 22.04 7.05 -4.96
C MET A 99 22.52 8.42 -4.45
N THR A 100 22.39 9.46 -5.26
CA THR A 100 23.04 10.78 -5.07
C THR A 100 22.04 11.93 -4.91
N ASP A 101 20.74 11.66 -5.00
CA ASP A 101 19.70 12.59 -4.61
C ASP A 101 19.08 12.09 -3.30
N PRO A 102 19.69 12.44 -2.15
CA PRO A 102 19.19 12.11 -0.84
C PRO A 102 17.72 12.44 -0.67
N SER A 103 17.14 13.36 -1.45
CA SER A 103 15.77 13.83 -1.29
C SER A 103 14.70 12.75 -1.57
N MET A 104 14.83 11.94 -2.62
CA MET A 104 13.82 10.92 -2.99
C MET A 104 13.84 9.71 -2.03
N MET A 105 15.03 9.24 -1.66
CA MET A 105 15.18 8.20 -0.64
C MET A 105 14.74 8.72 0.74
N THR A 106 15.07 9.97 1.06
CA THR A 106 14.61 10.62 2.29
C THR A 106 13.10 10.77 2.29
N ASP A 107 12.45 11.09 1.17
CA ASP A 107 10.98 11.21 1.11
C ASP A 107 10.29 9.87 1.39
N MET A 108 10.82 8.76 0.85
CA MET A 108 10.30 7.41 1.12
C MET A 108 10.56 6.95 2.56
N VAL A 109 11.79 7.16 3.05
CA VAL A 109 12.17 6.80 4.43
C VAL A 109 11.42 7.69 5.43
N LYS A 110 11.22 8.97 5.13
CA LYS A 110 10.46 9.92 5.94
C LYS A 110 8.98 9.55 5.96
N GLY A 111 8.42 9.11 4.84
CA GLY A 111 7.06 8.56 4.81
C GLY A 111 6.91 7.36 5.73
N ASN A 112 7.80 6.37 5.61
CA ASN A 112 7.75 5.15 6.43
C ASN A 112 8.08 5.43 7.92
N LEU A 113 9.06 6.29 8.19
CA LEU A 113 9.48 6.66 9.54
C LEU A 113 8.40 7.48 10.25
N THR A 114 7.79 8.45 9.57
CA THR A 114 6.66 9.23 10.13
C THR A 114 5.47 8.33 10.47
N ASN A 115 5.34 7.19 9.75
CA ASN A 115 4.29 6.20 9.99
C ASN A 115 4.61 5.23 11.13
N VAL A 116 5.85 4.78 11.29
CA VAL A 116 6.26 3.76 12.28
C VAL A 116 6.70 4.37 13.61
N LEU A 117 7.34 5.55 13.58
CA LEU A 117 7.92 6.19 14.75
C LEU A 117 6.89 6.48 15.87
N PRO A 118 5.70 7.05 15.59
CA PRO A 118 4.71 7.29 16.63
C PRO A 118 4.25 6.00 17.32
N MET A 119 4.13 4.91 16.56
CA MET A 119 3.71 3.61 17.08
C MET A 119 4.72 3.04 18.07
N ILE A 120 6.02 3.14 17.76
CA ILE A 120 7.10 2.67 18.63
C ILE A 120 7.23 3.53 19.87
N ILE A 121 7.18 4.87 19.73
CA ILE A 121 7.29 5.79 20.87
C ILE A 121 6.19 5.53 21.89
N ILE A 122 4.93 5.41 21.43
CA ILE A 122 3.79 5.18 22.31
C ILE A 122 3.85 3.78 22.91
N GLY A 123 4.23 2.76 22.14
CA GLY A 123 4.43 1.41 22.66
C GLY A 123 5.55 1.34 23.71
N GLY A 124 6.61 2.12 23.55
CA GLY A 124 7.67 2.30 24.54
C GLY A 124 7.18 3.00 25.80
N TRP A 125 6.41 4.08 25.64
CA TRP A 125 5.81 4.83 26.76
C TRP A 125 4.83 3.98 27.56
N ILE A 126 3.94 3.23 26.91
CA ILE A 126 3.01 2.28 27.57
C ILE A 126 3.79 1.20 28.30
N ASN A 127 4.85 0.67 27.70
CA ASN A 127 5.68 -0.33 28.35
C ASN A 127 6.43 0.21 29.57
N TRP A 128 6.77 1.50 29.60
CA TRP A 128 7.38 2.14 30.76
C TRP A 128 6.36 2.44 31.86
N MET A 129 5.19 2.97 31.49
CA MET A 129 4.14 3.41 32.40
C MET A 129 3.35 2.24 33.02
N PHE A 130 3.11 1.18 32.24
CA PHE A 130 2.33 0.00 32.62
C PHE A 130 3.15 -1.30 32.60
N SER A 131 4.36 -1.27 33.16
CA SER A 131 5.22 -2.46 33.29
C SER A 131 4.90 -3.27 34.56
N GLY A 132 5.29 -4.54 34.60
CA GLY A 132 5.33 -5.32 35.85
C GLY A 132 4.08 -6.15 36.16
N PHE A 133 3.05 -6.12 35.31
CA PHE A 133 1.81 -6.88 35.52
C PHE A 133 1.22 -7.44 34.21
N ILE A 134 0.32 -8.42 34.36
CA ILE A 134 -0.40 -9.07 33.27
C ILE A 134 -1.67 -8.27 32.98
N THR A 135 -1.95 -7.97 31.70
CA THR A 135 -3.12 -7.18 31.32
C THR A 135 -4.33 -8.03 30.95
N THR A 136 -4.15 -9.02 30.07
CA THR A 136 -5.26 -9.85 29.60
C THR A 136 -4.77 -11.22 29.11
N LYS A 137 -5.71 -12.15 28.94
CA LYS A 137 -5.49 -13.48 28.35
C LYS A 137 -6.10 -13.49 26.96
N VAL A 138 -5.31 -13.86 25.98
CA VAL A 138 -5.76 -14.01 24.59
C VAL A 138 -6.44 -15.38 24.43
N PRO A 139 -7.59 -15.48 23.72
CA PRO A 139 -8.40 -16.71 23.68
C PRO A 139 -7.86 -17.79 22.72
N PHE A 140 -6.63 -17.64 22.22
CA PHE A 140 -5.99 -18.60 21.34
C PHE A 140 -4.58 -18.96 21.85
N PRO A 141 -4.13 -20.21 21.61
CA PRO A 141 -2.81 -20.65 22.03
C PRO A 141 -1.72 -19.95 21.20
N LEU A 142 -0.70 -19.45 21.88
CA LEU A 142 0.45 -18.76 21.27
C LEU A 142 1.72 -19.61 21.41
N THR A 143 2.60 -19.53 20.42
CA THR A 143 3.87 -20.27 20.48
C THR A 143 4.84 -19.64 21.48
N LEU A 144 5.65 -20.46 22.15
CA LEU A 144 6.63 -20.02 23.15
C LEU A 144 7.67 -19.03 22.61
N ARG A 145 7.90 -18.98 21.29
CA ARG A 145 8.82 -18.04 20.65
C ARG A 145 8.35 -16.59 20.76
N PHE A 146 7.04 -16.35 20.84
CA PHE A 146 6.49 -15.01 21.03
C PHE A 146 6.49 -14.56 22.49
N LYS A 147 6.78 -15.45 23.44
CA LYS A 147 6.69 -15.17 24.87
C LYS A 147 7.57 -14.00 25.31
N SER A 148 8.83 -13.94 24.86
CA SER A 148 9.75 -12.84 25.19
C SER A 148 9.28 -11.48 24.67
N MET A 149 8.52 -11.47 23.58
CA MET A 149 7.90 -10.26 23.01
C MET A 149 6.61 -9.89 23.74
N LEU A 150 5.78 -10.89 24.05
CA LEU A 150 4.44 -10.70 24.60
C LEU A 150 4.40 -10.44 26.11
N GLN A 151 5.44 -10.86 26.81
CA GLN A 151 5.57 -10.75 28.26
C GLN A 151 6.71 -9.82 28.65
N ARG A 152 7.05 -8.86 27.78
CA ARG A 152 8.05 -7.85 28.10
C ARG A 152 7.62 -7.10 29.36
N GLY A 153 8.50 -7.08 30.37
CA GLY A 153 8.23 -6.49 31.68
C GLY A 153 7.62 -7.44 32.71
N ILE A 154 7.56 -8.75 32.45
CA ILE A 154 7.05 -9.77 33.38
C ILE A 154 8.13 -10.84 33.58
N GLU A 155 8.54 -11.09 34.82
CA GLU A 155 9.66 -12.00 35.15
C GLU A 155 9.20 -13.45 35.45
N LEU A 156 8.05 -13.88 34.92
CA LEU A 156 7.47 -15.20 35.21
C LEU A 156 7.80 -16.24 34.13
N SER A 157 8.86 -17.02 34.36
CA SER A 157 9.37 -18.04 33.43
C SER A 157 8.38 -19.16 33.09
N HIS A 158 7.43 -19.48 33.98
CA HIS A 158 6.48 -20.58 33.82
C HIS A 158 5.09 -20.15 33.33
N LEU A 159 4.86 -18.85 33.10
CA LEU A 159 3.58 -18.34 32.64
C LEU A 159 3.29 -18.80 31.19
N ASP A 160 2.03 -19.12 30.89
CA ASP A 160 1.62 -19.47 29.53
C ASP A 160 1.70 -18.25 28.60
N ALA A 161 2.05 -18.45 27.33
CA ALA A 161 2.27 -17.38 26.35
C ALA A 161 0.98 -16.63 25.96
N SER A 162 -0.19 -17.19 26.29
CA SER A 162 -1.50 -16.53 26.09
C SER A 162 -1.74 -15.35 27.04
N TRP A 163 -0.99 -15.24 28.13
CA TRP A 163 -1.03 -14.07 29.02
C TRP A 163 -0.11 -12.97 28.47
N VAL A 164 -0.68 -11.80 28.24
CA VAL A 164 0.00 -10.70 27.55
C VAL A 164 0.19 -9.48 28.46
N SER A 165 1.29 -8.76 28.25
CA SER A 165 1.57 -7.49 28.90
C SER A 165 0.79 -6.33 28.27
N SER A 166 0.84 -5.17 28.92
CA SER A 166 0.21 -3.93 28.46
C SER A 166 0.72 -3.47 27.09
N ALA A 167 2.02 -3.64 26.82
CA ALA A 167 2.64 -3.27 25.55
C ALA A 167 2.10 -4.15 24.40
N SER A 168 1.90 -5.44 24.66
CA SER A 168 1.33 -6.36 23.68
C SER A 168 -0.15 -6.13 23.44
N TRP A 169 -0.90 -5.77 24.49
CA TRP A 169 -2.27 -5.30 24.34
C TRP A 169 -2.36 -4.03 23.47
N TYR A 170 -1.45 -3.08 23.65
CA TYR A 170 -1.33 -1.92 22.77
C TYR A 170 -1.09 -2.32 21.31
N PHE A 171 -0.11 -3.18 21.03
CA PHE A 171 0.17 -3.64 19.67
C PHE A 171 -1.03 -4.37 19.05
N LEU A 172 -1.74 -5.19 19.81
CA LEU A 172 -2.99 -5.81 19.36
C LEU A 172 -4.05 -4.78 18.96
N ASN A 173 -4.21 -3.71 19.74
CA ASN A 173 -5.14 -2.63 19.40
C ASN A 173 -4.70 -1.86 18.15
N VAL A 174 -3.40 -1.56 18.00
CA VAL A 174 -2.92 -0.85 16.80
C VAL A 174 -3.22 -1.66 15.53
N PHE A 175 -3.05 -2.98 15.55
CA PHE A 175 -3.36 -3.82 14.40
C PHE A 175 -4.87 -4.08 14.23
N GLY A 176 -5.61 -4.23 15.33
CA GLY A 176 -7.04 -4.55 15.31
C GLY A 176 -7.96 -3.37 15.00
N LEU A 177 -7.62 -2.16 15.45
CA LEU A 177 -8.44 -0.95 15.26
C LEU A 177 -8.41 -0.41 13.82
N ARG A 178 -7.59 -0.98 12.94
CA ARG A 178 -7.45 -0.57 11.55
C ARG A 178 -8.77 -0.56 10.77
N SER A 179 -9.52 -1.65 10.85
CA SER A 179 -10.82 -1.75 10.16
C SER A 179 -11.81 -0.73 10.71
N ILE A 180 -11.73 -0.44 12.01
CA ILE A 180 -12.58 0.56 12.67
C ILE A 180 -12.20 1.96 12.18
N TYR A 181 -10.90 2.29 12.03
CA TYR A 181 -10.49 3.57 11.44
C TYR A 181 -11.01 3.74 10.01
N THR A 182 -11.03 2.67 9.21
CA THR A 182 -11.56 2.73 7.84
C THR A 182 -13.07 2.98 7.83
N LEU A 183 -13.82 2.40 8.77
CA LEU A 183 -15.25 2.66 8.93
C LEU A 183 -15.53 4.10 9.39
N VAL A 184 -14.72 4.65 10.29
CA VAL A 184 -14.92 5.99 10.86
C VAL A 184 -14.42 7.11 9.93
N LEU A 185 -13.29 6.90 9.25
CA LEU A 185 -12.59 7.91 8.45
C LEU A 185 -12.79 7.76 6.93
N GLY A 186 -13.37 6.65 6.47
CA GLY A 186 -13.62 6.37 5.05
C GLY A 186 -12.41 5.88 4.25
N GLU A 187 -12.54 5.80 2.92
CA GLU A 187 -11.56 5.16 2.01
C GLU A 187 -10.21 5.90 1.90
N ASN A 188 -10.13 7.16 2.31
CA ASN A 188 -8.89 7.96 2.30
C ASN A 188 -8.10 7.84 3.61
N ASN A 189 -8.20 6.70 4.30
CA ASN A 189 -7.54 6.51 5.57
C ASN A 189 -6.01 6.43 5.40
N ALA A 190 -5.32 7.58 5.51
CA ALA A 190 -3.86 7.64 5.54
C ALA A 190 -3.21 6.90 6.73
N ALA A 191 -3.99 6.50 7.74
CA ALA A 191 -3.51 5.63 8.82
C ALA A 191 -3.51 4.14 8.44
N ASP A 192 -4.04 3.75 7.27
CA ASP A 192 -3.97 2.39 6.78
C ASP A 192 -2.56 2.01 6.29
N GLN A 193 -1.77 1.41 7.19
CA GLN A 193 -0.40 0.96 6.94
C GLN A 193 -0.28 -0.32 6.10
N SER A 194 -1.30 -1.19 6.02
CA SER A 194 -1.04 -2.49 5.39
C SER A 194 -1.05 -2.43 3.88
N ARG A 195 -1.73 -1.45 3.25
CA ARG A 195 -1.56 -1.24 1.81
C ARG A 195 -0.11 -0.88 1.50
N GLN A 196 0.46 0.08 2.22
CA GLN A 196 1.86 0.48 2.04
C GLN A 196 2.87 -0.61 2.38
N MET A 197 2.65 -1.36 3.46
CA MET A 197 3.55 -2.46 3.87
C MET A 197 3.43 -3.67 2.94
N GLN A 198 2.22 -4.00 2.47
CA GLN A 198 1.99 -5.02 1.45
C GLN A 198 2.57 -4.56 0.10
N ASP A 199 2.51 -3.29 -0.26
CA ASP A 199 3.12 -2.74 -1.47
C ASP A 199 4.66 -2.78 -1.40
N GLN A 200 5.24 -2.59 -0.21
CA GLN A 200 6.68 -2.70 0.02
C GLN A 200 7.16 -4.15 0.02
N MET A 201 6.36 -5.09 0.53
CA MET A 201 6.70 -6.51 0.63
C MET A 201 6.35 -7.30 -0.64
N SER A 202 5.38 -6.83 -1.43
CA SER A 202 4.98 -7.41 -2.72
C SER A 202 5.84 -6.94 -3.89
N GLY A 203 6.81 -6.03 -3.66
CA GLY A 203 7.66 -5.49 -4.73
C GLY A 203 6.89 -4.70 -5.80
N ALA A 204 5.57 -4.52 -5.67
CA ALA A 204 4.74 -3.85 -6.65
C ALA A 204 5.01 -2.34 -6.74
N ALA A 205 5.45 -1.72 -5.64
CA ALA A 205 5.92 -0.33 -5.64
C ALA A 205 7.31 -0.13 -6.28
N MET A 206 8.03 -1.21 -6.60
CA MET A 206 9.28 -1.18 -7.37
C MET A 206 9.07 -1.45 -8.87
N ALA A 207 7.82 -1.64 -9.31
CA ALA A 207 7.48 -1.99 -10.69
C ALA A 207 7.29 -0.78 -11.62
N MET A 208 7.67 0.43 -11.20
CA MET A 208 7.98 1.50 -12.14
C MET A 208 9.49 1.43 -12.39
N PRO A 209 9.94 1.05 -13.61
CA PRO A 209 11.34 1.11 -13.95
C PRO A 209 11.85 2.52 -13.66
N GLN A 210 12.80 2.60 -12.72
CA GLN A 210 13.42 3.83 -12.26
C GLN A 210 14.13 4.60 -13.39
N ASP A 211 14.40 3.93 -14.51
CA ASP A 211 14.89 4.53 -15.73
C ASP A 211 13.78 4.61 -16.78
N PRO A 212 13.31 5.82 -17.14
CA PRO A 212 12.36 6.02 -18.23
C PRO A 212 12.79 5.31 -19.52
N LYS A 213 14.10 5.23 -19.80
CA LYS A 213 14.60 4.57 -21.03
C LYS A 213 14.28 3.09 -21.10
N ILE A 214 14.37 2.39 -19.97
CA ILE A 214 14.06 0.96 -19.90
C ILE A 214 12.55 0.77 -20.09
N ALA A 215 11.73 1.62 -19.46
CA ALA A 215 10.28 1.58 -19.62
C ALA A 215 9.84 1.87 -21.07
N PHE A 216 10.45 2.88 -21.72
CA PHE A 216 10.15 3.23 -23.11
C PHE A 216 10.57 2.13 -24.08
N LYS A 217 11.74 1.52 -23.88
CA LYS A 217 12.21 0.40 -24.71
C LYS A 217 11.30 -0.83 -24.56
N ALA A 218 10.95 -1.19 -23.33
CA ALA A 218 10.06 -2.32 -23.07
C ALA A 218 8.67 -2.10 -23.69
N GLU A 219 8.14 -0.87 -23.63
CA GLU A 219 6.85 -0.54 -24.24
C GLU A 219 6.94 -0.54 -25.78
N TRP A 220 8.06 -0.11 -26.36
CA TRP A 220 8.30 -0.19 -27.80
C TRP A 220 8.31 -1.64 -28.30
N GLU A 221 9.10 -2.52 -27.65
CA GLU A 221 9.15 -3.95 -27.95
C GLU A 221 7.75 -4.60 -27.79
N ALA A 222 7.03 -4.26 -26.72
CA ALA A 222 5.69 -4.78 -26.48
C ALA A 222 4.67 -4.31 -27.52
N LEU A 223 4.75 -3.06 -28.00
CA LEU A 223 3.84 -2.52 -29.00
C LEU A 223 4.14 -3.06 -30.41
N GLU A 224 5.40 -3.41 -30.69
CA GLU A 224 5.82 -3.98 -31.98
C GLU A 224 5.25 -5.39 -32.20
N ILE A 225 5.18 -6.20 -31.14
CA ILE A 225 4.67 -7.57 -31.18
C ILE A 225 3.14 -7.62 -31.39
N VAL A 226 2.43 -6.51 -31.17
CA VAL A 226 0.97 -6.52 -31.12
C VAL A 226 0.35 -6.46 -32.51
N ASP A 227 -0.43 -7.48 -32.80
CA ASP A 227 -1.29 -7.55 -33.97
C ASP A 227 -2.71 -7.06 -33.69
N HIS A 228 -3.27 -6.40 -34.69
CA HIS A 228 -4.64 -5.89 -34.63
C HIS A 228 -5.66 -7.01 -34.85
N GLN A 229 -6.47 -7.28 -33.84
CA GLN A 229 -7.61 -8.17 -33.92
C GLN A 229 -8.91 -7.36 -33.85
N TRP A 230 -9.63 -7.26 -34.96
CA TRP A 230 -10.87 -6.48 -35.05
C TRP A 230 -12.03 -7.20 -34.36
N ALA A 231 -12.41 -6.75 -33.16
CA ALA A 231 -13.47 -7.38 -32.38
C ALA A 231 -14.88 -7.14 -32.98
N LEU A 232 -15.04 -6.06 -33.75
CA LEU A 232 -16.32 -5.63 -34.33
C LEU A 232 -16.57 -6.22 -35.73
N ALA A 233 -15.79 -7.22 -36.17
CA ALA A 233 -15.96 -7.83 -37.50
C ALA A 233 -17.32 -8.52 -37.68
N ASP A 234 -17.82 -9.11 -36.59
CA ASP A 234 -19.02 -9.95 -36.57
C ASP A 234 -20.15 -9.31 -35.75
N VAL A 235 -20.07 -8.00 -35.52
CA VAL A 235 -21.03 -7.28 -34.67
C VAL A 235 -22.43 -7.28 -35.30
N ASP A 236 -22.52 -7.18 -36.63
CA ASP A 236 -23.79 -7.17 -37.34
C ASP A 236 -24.53 -8.51 -37.18
N ASN A 237 -23.82 -9.63 -37.34
CA ASN A 237 -24.42 -10.96 -37.15
C ASN A 237 -24.85 -11.21 -35.71
N LYS A 238 -24.12 -10.69 -34.71
CA LYS A 238 -24.53 -10.77 -33.30
C LYS A 238 -25.76 -9.90 -33.02
N LEU A 239 -25.83 -8.71 -33.60
CA LEU A 239 -26.94 -7.78 -33.43
C LEU A 239 -28.24 -8.29 -34.08
N PHE A 240 -28.13 -8.96 -35.23
CA PHE A 240 -29.28 -9.54 -35.94
C PHE A 240 -29.63 -10.97 -35.50
N GLY A 241 -28.66 -11.71 -34.94
CA GLY A 241 -28.81 -13.09 -34.48
C GLY A 241 -29.37 -13.21 -33.06
N GLU A 242 -29.22 -12.19 -32.22
CA GLU A 242 -29.97 -12.09 -30.97
C GLU A 242 -31.38 -11.57 -31.29
N GLU A 243 -32.37 -12.46 -31.19
CA GLU A 243 -33.78 -12.07 -31.06
C GLU A 243 -33.84 -10.93 -30.05
N LYS A 244 -34.28 -9.74 -30.49
CA LYS A 244 -34.41 -8.53 -29.67
C LYS A 244 -34.87 -8.93 -28.28
N VAL A 245 -33.98 -8.84 -27.29
CA VAL A 245 -34.37 -8.96 -25.88
C VAL A 245 -35.41 -7.88 -25.69
N LYS A 246 -36.68 -8.30 -25.62
CA LYS A 246 -37.80 -7.43 -25.28
C LYS A 246 -37.46 -6.87 -23.90
N THR A 247 -37.05 -5.61 -23.88
CA THR A 247 -37.11 -4.78 -22.68
C THR A 247 -38.59 -4.60 -22.37
N ASP A 248 -39.08 -5.34 -21.38
CA ASP A 248 -40.26 -4.96 -20.60
C ASP A 248 -39.94 -3.72 -19.76
#